data_AF-A0A9X1RRV8-F1
#
_entry.id   AF-A0A9X1RRV8-F1
#
_cell.length_a   1.000
_cell.length_b   1.000
_cell.length_c   1.000
_cell.angle_alpha   90.00
_cell.angle_beta   90.00
_cell.angle_gamma   90.00
#
_symmetry.space_group_name_H-M   'P 1'
#
loop_
_entity.id
_entity.type
_entity.pdbx_description
1 polymer ?
#
loop_
_entity_poly.entity_id
_entity_poly.type
_entity_poly.pdbx_seq_one_letter_code
_entity_poly.pdbx_strand_id
1 'polypeptide(L)' 'MPKVDAETIVHSIAAETNTPEETVARIYADALDTYRADARVLDYVPLFAARKVRATLRQNSAKPH' A
#
# COMPACT_ATOMS: atom_id res chain seq x y z
N MET A 1 -12.18 -0.93 -5.42
CA MET A 1 -11.41 -2.17 -5.16
C MET A 1 -12.31 -3.09 -4.35
N PRO A 2 -12.47 -4.38 -4.71
CA PRO A 2 -13.20 -5.31 -3.87
C PRO A 2 -12.50 -5.36 -2.51
N LYS A 3 -13.24 -5.09 -1.45
CA LYS A 3 -12.73 -5.17 -0.08
C LYS A 3 -12.64 -6.65 0.24
N VAL A 4 -11.46 -7.25 0.06
CA VAL A 4 -11.25 -8.64 0.44
C VAL A 4 -11.37 -8.71 1.96
N ASP A 5 -12.26 -9.57 2.43
CA ASP A 5 -12.54 -9.70 3.86
C ASP A 5 -11.46 -10.54 4.53
N ALA A 6 -10.82 -9.98 5.55
CA ALA A 6 -9.76 -10.64 6.29
C ALA A 6 -10.26 -11.94 6.96
N GLU A 7 -11.52 -11.96 7.41
CA GLU A 7 -12.12 -13.14 8.05
C GLU A 7 -12.25 -14.30 7.05
N THR A 8 -12.65 -14.00 5.81
CA THR A 8 -12.73 -15.01 4.74
C THR A 8 -11.35 -15.59 4.40
N ILE A 9 -10.32 -14.74 4.37
CA ILE A 9 -8.94 -15.18 4.12
C ILE A 9 -8.45 -16.09 5.26
N VAL A 10 -8.63 -15.65 6.51
CA VAL A 10 -8.22 -16.41 7.70
C VAL A 10 -8.92 -17.77 7.74
N HIS A 11 -10.23 -17.81 7.49
CA HIS A 11 -11.01 -19.05 7.47
C HIS A 11 -10.50 -20.03 6.40
N SER A 12 -10.25 -19.57 5.18
CA SER A 12 -9.72 -20.41 4.09
C SER A 12 -8.36 -21.01 4.47
N ILE A 13 -7.44 -20.19 4.98
CA ILE A 13 -6.10 -20.63 5.38
C ILE A 13 -6.18 -21.63 6.53
N ALA A 14 -7.05 -21.42 7.52
CA ALA A 14 -7.25 -22.34 8.63
C ALA A 14 -7.74 -23.70 8.16
N ALA A 15 -8.73 -23.72 7.26
CA ALA A 15 -9.26 -24.94 6.67
C ALA A 15 -8.21 -25.69 5.82
N GLU A 16 -7.42 -24.98 5.01
CA GLU A 16 -6.40 -25.57 4.14
C GLU A 16 -5.21 -26.14 4.92
N THR A 17 -4.82 -25.48 6.01
CA THR A 17 -3.63 -25.86 6.80
C THR A 17 -3.95 -26.71 8.02
N ASN A 18 -5.23 -27.03 8.24
CA ASN A 18 -5.72 -27.69 9.44
C ASN A 18 -5.18 -27.05 10.74
N THR A 19 -5.12 -25.71 10.74
CA THR A 19 -4.61 -24.90 11.85
C THR A 19 -5.77 -24.13 12.48
N PRO A 20 -5.82 -23.93 13.81
CA PRO A 20 -6.89 -23.15 14.42
C PRO A 20 -6.96 -21.72 13.87
N GLU A 21 -8.18 -21.25 13.58
CA GLU A 21 -8.42 -19.91 13.05
C GLU A 21 -7.81 -18.80 13.90
N GLU A 22 -7.88 -18.91 15.23
CA GLU A 22 -7.26 -17.94 16.15
C GLU A 22 -5.74 -17.83 15.93
N THR A 23 -5.08 -18.95 15.67
CA THR A 23 -3.63 -18.97 15.39
C THR A 23 -3.33 -18.34 14.04
N VAL A 24 -4.12 -18.66 13.02
CA VAL A 24 -3.99 -18.08 11.68
C VAL A 24 -4.28 -16.57 11.69
N ALA A 25 -5.29 -16.13 12.43
CA ALA A 25 -5.65 -14.72 12.58
C ALA A 25 -4.51 -13.91 13.20
N ARG A 26 -3.86 -14.45 14.25
CA ARG A 26 -2.71 -13.80 14.88
C ARG A 26 -1.53 -13.68 13.91
N ILE A 27 -1.19 -14.77 13.22
CA ILE A 27 -0.08 -14.77 12.24
C ILE A 27 -0.38 -13.83 11.06
N TYR A 28 -1.63 -13.82 10.59
CA TYR A 28 -2.07 -12.93 9.52
C TYR A 28 -2.00 -11.46 9.93
N ALA A 29 -2.41 -11.13 11.16
CA ALA A 29 -2.31 -9.78 11.71
C ALA A 29 -0.85 -9.32 11.81
N ASP A 30 0.04 -10.16 12.37
CA ASP A 30 1.48 -9.86 12.49
C ASP A 30 2.13 -9.64 11.11
N ALA A 31 1.79 -10.48 10.13
CA ALA A 31 2.27 -10.34 8.76
C ALA A 31 1.74 -9.06 8.11
N LEU A 32 0.46 -8.75 8.28
CA LEU A 32 -0.16 -7.55 7.72
C LEU A 32 0.47 -6.28 8.31
N ASP A 33 0.76 -6.26 9.60
CA ASP A 33 1.39 -5.12 10.25
C ASP A 33 2.85 -4.94 9.79
N THR A 34 3.57 -6.04 9.54
CA THR A 34 4.89 -6.00 8.91
C THR A 34 4.83 -5.40 7.51
N TYR A 35 3.90 -5.88 6.66
CA TYR A 35 3.73 -5.33 5.31
C TYR A 35 3.30 -3.87 5.32
N ARG A 36 2.44 -3.45 6.27
CA ARG A 36 2.04 -2.04 6.44
C ARG A 36 3.21 -1.15 6.83
N ALA A 37 4.14 -1.63 7.66
CA ALA A 37 5.31 -0.86 8.07
C ALA A 37 6.22 -0.52 6.88
N ASP A 38 6.36 -1.44 5.94
CA ASP A 38 7.22 -1.28 4.77
C ASP A 38 6.51 -0.78 3.51
N ALA A 39 5.17 -0.83 3.48
CA ALA A 39 4.38 -0.38 2.35
C ALA A 39 4.43 1.16 2.20
N ARG A 40 5.30 1.63 1.29
CA ARG A 40 5.25 3.02 0.81
C ARG A 40 4.30 3.13 -0.37
N VAL A 41 3.11 3.67 -0.15
CA VAL A 41 2.16 3.96 -1.22
C VAL A 41 2.69 5.12 -2.06
N LEU A 42 3.16 4.81 -3.28
CA LEU A 42 3.74 5.77 -4.22
C LEU A 42 2.71 6.42 -5.15
N ASP A 43 1.41 6.14 -4.95
CA ASP A 43 0.32 6.51 -5.86
C ASP A 43 0.25 8.01 -6.18
N TYR A 44 0.77 8.86 -5.29
CA TYR A 44 0.76 10.32 -5.46
C TYR A 44 2.09 10.89 -5.99
N VAL A 45 3.14 10.08 -6.09
CA VAL A 45 4.44 10.49 -6.63
C VAL A 45 4.31 11.09 -8.04
N PRO A 46 3.50 10.55 -8.97
CA PRO A 46 3.30 11.16 -10.27
C PRO A 46 2.70 12.56 -10.20
N LEU A 47 1.80 12.81 -9.26
CA LEU A 47 1.15 14.10 -9.07
C LEU A 47 2.16 15.14 -8.55
N PHE A 48 2.99 14.76 -7.59
CA PHE A 48 4.06 15.62 -7.09
C PHE A 48 5.15 15.88 -8.13
N ALA A 49 5.53 14.87 -8.91
CA ALA A 49 6.46 15.04 -10.02
C ALA A 49 5.91 16.02 -11.07
N ALA A 50 4.65 15.85 -11.46
CA ALA A 50 3.99 16.74 -12.43
C ALA A 50 3.88 18.18 -11.92
N ARG A 51 3.68 18.39 -10.60
CA ARG A 51 3.71 19.72 -10.00
C ARG A 51 5.11 20.33 -10.02
N LYS A 52 6.15 19.55 -9.67
CA LYS A 52 7.53 20.02 -9.66
C LYS A 52 8.00 20.43 -11.06
N VAL A 53 7.75 19.59 -12.06
CA VAL A 53 8.08 19.90 -13.47
C VAL A 53 7.44 21.21 -13.92
N ARG A 54 6.14 21.40 -13.65
CA ARG A 54 5.44 22.65 -13.98
C ARG A 54 6.06 23.88 -13.31
N ALA A 55 6.45 23.77 -12.04
CA ALA A 55 7.10 24.87 -11.33
C ALA A 55 8.47 25.20 -11.92
N THR A 56 9.28 24.19 -12.22
CA THR A 56 10.61 24.37 -12.82
C THR A 56 10.52 25.01 -14.20
N LEU A 57 9.58 24.57 -15.05
CA LEU A 57 9.37 25.18 -16.36
C LEU A 57 8.94 26.65 -16.23
N ARG A 58 8.01 26.97 -15.32
CA ARG A 58 7.60 28.36 -15.08
C ARG A 58 8.75 29.25 -14.59
N GLN A 59 9.63 28.74 -13.73
CA GLN A 59 10.80 29.47 -13.24
C GLN A 59 11.82 29.71 -14.36
N ASN A 60 12.03 28.72 -15.22
CA ASN A 60 12.96 28.83 -16.34
C ASN A 60 12.41 29.75 -17.44
N SER A 61 11.10 29.73 -17.70
CA SER A 61 10.45 30.68 -18.62
C SER A 61 10.42 32.11 -18.09
N ALA A 62 10.56 32.33 -16.79
CA ALA A 62 10.61 33.65 -16.16
C ALA A 62 12.02 34.27 -16.14
N LYS A 63 13.06 33.52 -16.53
CA LYS A 63 14.38 34.08 -16.83
C LYS A 63 14.42 34.42 -18.33
N PRO A 64 14.39 35.71 -18.73
CA PRO A 64 14.79 36.05 -20.09
C PRO A 64 16.27 35.73 -20.25
N HIS A 65 16.63 35.13 -21.38
CA HIS A 65 18.03 35.05 -21.82
C HIS A 65 18.60 36.45 -22.07
#